data_AF-A0A7V9ZKS5-F1
#
_entry.id   AF-A0A7V9ZKS5-F1
#
_cell.length_a   1.000
_cell.length_b   1.000
_cell.length_c   1.000
_cell.angle_alpha   90.00
_cell.angle_beta   90.00
_cell.angle_gamma   90.00
#
_symmetry.space_group_name_H-M   'P 1'
#
loop_
_entity.id
_entity.type
_entity.pdbx_description
1 polymer ?
#
loop_
_entity_poly.entity_id
_entity_poly.type
_entity_poly.pdbx_seq_one_letter_code
_entity_poly.pdbx_strand_id
1 'polypeptide(L)'
;MKNITRLFLFLLILTVSLIGDEYPHLILNVDINKTLIASDKAGGKLVEDVLNELMAEKYVALWDHSQQKMTTFETYVEKVLLSESLNDQEFSKLRKYHLQHFIDFLSAHNHPLYETVLHEYETALSTLTAVKGKVFPSFFTLLNHLEQKGISYSVILRSYGKEISEVKNEIAAVQKIVFKHTGKFRKGNLILDHEKPITDHAGIYQQLRRISHTAIHDDWQYWSAGKMCTKLGKPFYVDRNDPETLSIFFDDNIGLKNSDTNIIASLDASNGELIPIEELIESGQAVPVNTLEAILNTDYFKKHVEDALYKHLRRYELIEEKVGI
;
A
#
# COMPACT_ATOMS: atom_id res chain seq x y z
N MET A 1 -52.44 -2.61 -24.63
CA MET A 1 -51.08 -3.15 -24.85
C MET A 1 -49.95 -2.19 -24.50
N LYS A 2 -50.04 -0.86 -24.65
CA LYS A 2 -48.95 0.09 -24.31
C LYS A 2 -48.63 0.27 -22.80
N ASN A 3 -49.54 -0.12 -21.90
CA ASN A 3 -49.33 0.04 -20.45
C ASN A 3 -48.63 -1.16 -19.78
N ILE A 4 -48.63 -2.33 -20.41
CA ILE A 4 -47.98 -3.54 -19.86
C ILE A 4 -46.45 -3.46 -20.05
N THR A 5 -46.00 -2.84 -21.14
CA THR A 5 -44.57 -2.67 -21.44
C THR A 5 -43.88 -1.66 -20.51
N ARG A 6 -44.60 -0.63 -20.04
CA ARG A 6 -44.06 0.34 -19.05
C ARG A 6 -43.98 -0.26 -17.64
N LEU A 7 -44.93 -1.13 -17.27
CA LEU A 7 -44.89 -1.82 -15.97
C LEU A 7 -43.74 -2.84 -15.90
N PHE A 8 -43.45 -3.54 -17.01
CA PHE A 8 -42.30 -4.45 -17.10
C PHE A 8 -40.96 -3.72 -17.07
N LEU A 9 -40.84 -2.56 -17.71
CA LEU A 9 -39.62 -1.75 -17.67
C LEU A 9 -39.38 -1.17 -16.27
N PHE A 10 -40.45 -0.77 -15.56
CA PHE A 10 -40.35 -0.29 -14.17
C PHE A 10 -40.03 -1.42 -13.19
N LEU A 11 -40.57 -2.63 -13.40
CA LEU A 11 -40.22 -3.80 -12.59
C LEU A 11 -38.77 -4.25 -12.83
N LEU A 12 -38.28 -4.20 -14.07
CA LEU A 12 -36.88 -4.55 -14.39
C LEU A 12 -35.89 -3.57 -13.76
N ILE A 13 -36.22 -2.27 -13.76
CA ILE A 13 -35.41 -1.23 -13.11
C ILE A 13 -35.45 -1.38 -11.58
N LEU A 14 -36.57 -1.82 -10.99
CA LEU A 14 -36.64 -2.13 -9.55
C LEU A 14 -35.92 -3.43 -9.18
N THR A 15 -35.87 -4.45 -10.04
CA THR A 15 -35.14 -5.69 -9.75
C THR A 15 -33.62 -5.53 -9.87
N VAL A 16 -33.13 -4.64 -10.73
CA VAL A 16 -31.68 -4.30 -10.76
C VAL A 16 -31.27 -3.45 -9.55
N SER A 17 -32.21 -2.76 -8.91
CA SER A 17 -31.90 -1.88 -7.77
C SER A 17 -32.12 -2.52 -6.38
N LEU A 18 -32.49 -3.79 -6.32
CA LEU A 18 -32.75 -4.53 -5.07
C LEU A 18 -31.83 -5.74 -4.85
N ILE A 19 -30.85 -5.94 -5.74
CA ILE A 19 -29.72 -6.83 -5.46
C ILE A 19 -28.66 -5.91 -4.86
N GLY A 20 -28.48 -5.94 -3.54
CA GLY A 20 -27.33 -5.29 -2.92
C GLY A 20 -26.04 -5.81 -3.56
N ASP A 21 -24.98 -4.99 -3.58
CA ASP A 21 -23.72 -5.38 -4.21
C ASP A 21 -23.29 -6.80 -3.72
N GLU A 22 -22.96 -7.67 -4.68
CA GLU A 22 -22.49 -9.03 -4.40
C GLU A 22 -21.24 -9.01 -3.51
N TYR A 23 -20.52 -7.88 -3.49
CA TYR A 23 -19.33 -7.66 -2.67
C TYR A 23 -19.45 -6.37 -1.85
N PRO A 24 -18.81 -6.30 -0.66
CA PRO A 24 -18.64 -5.02 0.03
C PRO A 24 -17.93 -4.01 -0.87
N HIS A 25 -18.22 -2.72 -0.68
CA HIS A 25 -17.44 -1.65 -1.27
C HIS A 25 -16.00 -1.67 -0.73
N LEU A 26 -15.02 -1.69 -1.63
CA LEU A 26 -13.61 -1.69 -1.27
C LEU A 26 -13.07 -0.28 -1.13
N ILE A 27 -12.44 0.03 0.01
CA ILE A 27 -11.66 1.28 0.17
C ILE A 27 -10.18 0.92 0.18
N LEU A 28 -9.51 1.14 -0.94
CA LEU A 28 -8.10 0.84 -1.13
C LEU A 28 -7.27 2.07 -0.75
N ASN A 29 -6.73 2.09 0.47
CA ASN A 29 -5.72 3.05 0.88
C ASN A 29 -4.36 2.55 0.39
N VAL A 30 -3.67 3.33 -0.43
CA VAL A 30 -2.44 2.86 -1.07
C VAL A 30 -1.36 3.91 -0.89
N ASP A 31 -0.30 3.57 -0.16
CA ASP A 31 0.91 4.39 -0.18
C ASP A 31 1.53 4.40 -1.57
N ILE A 32 2.30 5.44 -1.88
CA ILE A 32 2.91 5.60 -3.18
C ILE A 32 4.34 5.07 -3.22
N ASN A 33 5.22 5.55 -2.34
CA ASN A 33 6.66 5.34 -2.50
C ASN A 33 7.02 3.93 -2.03
N LYS A 34 7.79 3.18 -2.82
CA LYS A 34 8.08 1.75 -2.57
C LYS A 34 6.83 0.85 -2.47
N THR A 35 5.64 1.37 -2.69
CA THR A 35 4.38 0.60 -2.72
C THR A 35 3.79 0.55 -4.11
N LEU A 36 3.60 1.69 -4.77
CA LEU A 36 3.10 1.77 -6.15
C LEU A 36 4.18 2.13 -7.16
N ILE A 37 5.25 2.80 -6.72
CA ILE A 37 6.35 3.22 -7.60
C ILE A 37 7.68 2.89 -6.96
N ALA A 38 8.66 2.53 -7.80
CA ALA A 38 10.04 2.29 -7.39
C ALA A 38 10.86 3.58 -7.44
N SER A 39 10.35 4.68 -6.87
CA SER A 39 11.10 5.94 -6.79
C SER A 39 10.75 6.69 -5.52
N ASP A 40 11.73 7.42 -4.98
CA ASP A 40 11.55 8.33 -3.86
C ASP A 40 12.19 9.67 -4.24
N LYS A 41 11.40 10.61 -4.80
CA LYS A 41 11.93 11.92 -5.21
C LYS A 41 12.23 12.80 -4.00
N ALA A 42 11.51 12.62 -2.89
CA ALA A 42 11.80 13.31 -1.63
C ALA A 42 13.20 12.93 -1.10
N GLY A 43 13.62 11.68 -1.27
CA GLY A 43 14.96 11.16 -0.93
C GLY A 43 15.99 11.21 -2.07
N GLY A 44 15.61 11.70 -3.26
CA GLY A 44 16.46 11.80 -4.44
C GLY A 44 16.92 10.47 -5.04
N LYS A 45 16.16 9.38 -4.86
CA LYS A 45 16.52 8.03 -5.32
C LYS A 45 15.97 7.75 -6.72
N LEU A 46 16.82 7.21 -7.59
CA LEU A 46 16.45 6.66 -8.89
C LEU A 46 15.83 5.26 -8.75
N VAL A 47 15.30 4.71 -9.84
CA VAL A 47 14.71 3.35 -9.84
C VAL A 47 15.77 2.30 -9.50
N GLU A 48 16.95 2.47 -10.08
CA GLU A 48 18.12 1.61 -9.90
C GLU A 48 18.58 1.59 -8.44
N ASP A 49 18.53 2.74 -7.76
CA ASP A 49 18.84 2.85 -6.34
C ASP A 49 17.85 2.04 -5.50
N VAL A 50 16.55 2.18 -5.78
CA VAL A 50 15.50 1.48 -5.06
C VAL A 50 15.62 -0.02 -5.28
N LEU A 51 15.86 -0.47 -6.52
CA LEU A 51 16.03 -1.89 -6.82
C LEU A 51 17.27 -2.48 -6.10
N ASN A 52 18.40 -1.78 -6.07
CA ASN A 52 19.58 -2.24 -5.32
C ASN A 52 19.29 -2.37 -3.82
N GLU A 53 18.61 -1.38 -3.22
CA GLU A 53 18.18 -1.45 -1.82
C GLU A 53 17.28 -2.66 -1.56
N LEU A 54 16.28 -2.91 -2.41
CA LEU A 54 15.39 -4.06 -2.27
C LEU A 54 16.15 -5.39 -2.35
N MET A 55 17.16 -5.49 -3.22
CA MET A 55 18.02 -6.68 -3.29
C MET A 55 18.84 -6.85 -2.00
N ALA A 56 19.40 -5.76 -1.47
CA ALA A 56 20.17 -5.77 -0.22
C ALA A 56 19.33 -6.16 1.00
N GLU A 57 18.05 -5.80 1.00
CA GLU A 57 17.09 -6.12 2.05
C GLU A 57 16.57 -7.56 1.95
N LYS A 58 16.48 -8.13 0.74
CA LYS A 58 15.94 -9.47 0.50
C LYS A 58 16.91 -10.61 0.78
N TYR A 59 18.12 -10.53 0.23
CA TYR A 59 19.04 -11.68 0.22
C TYR A 59 19.70 -11.87 1.57
N VAL A 60 19.83 -13.13 2.01
CA VAL A 60 20.42 -13.50 3.30
C VAL A 60 21.64 -14.39 3.07
N ALA A 61 22.81 -13.97 3.54
CA ALA A 61 24.07 -14.67 3.35
C ALA A 61 25.07 -14.39 4.48
N LEU A 62 26.23 -15.05 4.42
CA LEU A 62 27.44 -14.62 5.11
C LEU A 62 28.18 -13.67 4.16
N TRP A 63 28.26 -12.39 4.53
CA TRP A 63 28.84 -11.33 3.70
C TRP A 63 30.35 -11.18 3.89
N ASP A 64 30.87 -11.67 5.01
CA ASP A 64 32.30 -11.83 5.25
C ASP A 64 32.61 -13.09 6.07
N HIS A 65 33.90 -13.44 6.17
CA HIS A 65 34.39 -14.61 6.89
C HIS A 65 34.29 -14.51 8.42
N SER A 66 34.08 -13.32 8.97
CA SER A 66 33.96 -13.06 10.41
C SER A 66 32.56 -13.29 10.94
N GLN A 67 31.53 -13.25 10.06
CA GLN A 67 30.15 -13.49 10.44
C GLN A 67 29.90 -14.97 10.80
N GLN A 68 29.24 -15.18 11.94
CA GLN A 68 28.82 -16.51 12.38
C GLN A 68 27.38 -16.85 12.00
N LYS A 69 26.59 -15.85 11.61
CA LYS A 69 25.16 -15.99 11.30
C LYS A 69 24.86 -15.24 10.01
N MET A 70 24.05 -15.87 9.15
CA MET A 70 23.56 -15.22 7.95
C MET A 70 22.60 -14.09 8.30
N THR A 71 22.74 -12.96 7.62
CA THR A 71 21.88 -11.78 7.77
C THR A 71 21.54 -11.21 6.41
N THR A 72 20.62 -10.26 6.33
CA THR A 72 20.49 -9.42 5.13
C THR A 72 21.74 -8.57 4.92
N PHE A 73 21.99 -8.13 3.70
CA PHE A 73 23.09 -7.20 3.43
C PHE A 73 22.86 -5.87 4.15
N GLU A 74 21.60 -5.44 4.23
CA GLU A 74 21.19 -4.29 5.04
C GLU A 74 21.64 -4.42 6.51
N THR A 75 21.31 -5.54 7.16
CA THR A 75 21.69 -5.80 8.55
C THR A 75 23.21 -5.87 8.70
N TYR A 76 23.92 -6.40 7.70
CA TYR A 76 25.37 -6.47 7.70
C TYR A 76 26.01 -5.08 7.63
N VAL A 77 25.53 -4.23 6.73
CA VAL A 77 25.97 -2.84 6.61
C VAL A 77 25.76 -2.11 7.94
N GLU A 78 24.59 -2.23 8.54
CA GLU A 78 24.25 -1.54 9.78
C GLU A 78 25.07 -2.00 10.99
N LYS A 79 25.25 -3.31 11.16
CA LYS A 79 25.78 -3.87 12.42
C LYS A 79 27.26 -4.20 12.37
N VAL A 80 27.82 -4.41 11.18
CA VAL A 80 29.21 -4.85 11.01
C VAL A 80 30.03 -3.76 10.35
N LEU A 81 29.62 -3.30 9.16
CA LEU A 81 30.40 -2.32 8.39
C LEU A 81 30.44 -0.93 9.03
N LEU A 82 29.34 -0.49 9.65
CA LEU A 82 29.19 0.89 10.17
C LEU A 82 29.26 0.97 11.70
N SER A 83 29.94 0.02 12.35
CA SER A 83 29.98 -0.13 13.82
C SER A 83 30.76 0.95 14.59
N GLU A 84 31.30 1.97 13.91
CA GLU A 84 32.04 3.08 14.54
C GLU A 84 31.11 4.23 14.97
N SER A 85 31.61 5.11 15.84
CA SER A 85 30.91 6.30 16.38
C SER A 85 30.67 7.38 15.31
N LEU A 86 29.91 7.06 14.27
CA LEU A 86 29.41 8.03 13.30
C LEU A 86 28.27 8.85 13.91
N ASN A 87 28.15 10.12 13.52
CA ASN A 87 26.91 10.85 13.79
C ASN A 87 25.78 10.33 12.88
N ASP A 88 24.53 10.57 13.27
CA ASP A 88 23.34 10.05 12.58
C ASP A 88 23.30 10.38 11.07
N GLN A 89 23.81 11.56 10.69
CA GLN A 89 23.78 12.01 9.30
C GLN A 89 24.81 11.27 8.44
N GLU A 90 26.03 11.09 8.94
CA GLU A 90 27.08 10.32 8.27
C GLU A 90 26.74 8.84 8.18
N PHE A 91 26.19 8.28 9.26
CA PHE A 91 25.71 6.90 9.30
C PHE A 91 24.64 6.68 8.22
N SER A 92 23.62 7.54 8.17
CA SER A 92 22.53 7.45 7.18
C SER A 92 23.06 7.53 5.74
N LYS A 93 24.01 8.42 5.48
CA LYS A 93 24.61 8.60 4.15
C LYS A 93 25.44 7.39 3.70
N LEU A 94 26.30 6.86 4.57
CA LEU A 94 27.13 5.70 4.26
C LEU A 94 26.29 4.43 4.11
N ARG A 95 25.31 4.22 4.99
CA ARG A 95 24.34 3.14 4.86
C ARG A 95 23.69 3.18 3.49
N LYS A 96 23.13 4.33 3.10
CA LYS A 96 22.50 4.51 1.79
C LYS A 96 23.45 4.18 0.65
N TYR A 97 24.70 4.66 0.70
CA TYR A 97 25.70 4.35 -0.32
C TYR A 97 25.91 2.84 -0.49
N HIS A 98 26.12 2.09 0.60
CA HIS A 98 26.36 0.66 0.51
C HIS A 98 25.17 -0.11 -0.06
N LEU A 99 23.94 0.23 0.36
CA LEU A 99 22.74 -0.46 -0.15
C LEU A 99 22.52 -0.19 -1.64
N GLN A 100 22.78 1.04 -2.09
CA GLN A 100 22.66 1.41 -3.50
C GLN A 100 23.70 0.74 -4.41
N HIS A 101 24.83 0.30 -3.85
CA HIS A 101 25.92 -0.38 -4.59
C HIS A 101 26.02 -1.87 -4.22
N PHE A 102 24.91 -2.49 -3.83
CA PHE A 102 24.91 -3.89 -3.40
C PHE A 102 25.36 -4.85 -4.51
N ILE A 103 24.88 -4.68 -5.75
CA ILE A 103 25.27 -5.55 -6.87
C ILE A 103 26.77 -5.37 -7.19
N ASP A 104 27.28 -4.14 -7.13
CA ASP A 104 28.71 -3.87 -7.30
C ASP A 104 29.54 -4.55 -6.22
N PHE A 105 29.07 -4.53 -4.96
CA PHE A 105 29.69 -5.26 -3.87
C PHE A 105 29.76 -6.77 -4.16
N LEU A 106 28.66 -7.38 -4.62
CA LEU A 106 28.65 -8.81 -4.96
C LEU A 106 29.65 -9.13 -6.08
N SER A 107 29.68 -8.30 -7.12
CA SER A 107 30.60 -8.44 -8.26
C SER A 107 32.05 -8.36 -7.81
N ALA A 108 32.40 -7.31 -7.06
CA ALA A 108 33.77 -7.06 -6.59
C ALA A 108 34.31 -8.17 -5.68
N HIS A 109 33.43 -8.86 -4.94
CA HIS A 109 33.81 -9.94 -4.03
C HIS A 109 33.65 -11.34 -4.63
N ASN A 110 33.29 -11.46 -5.93
CA ASN A 110 32.94 -12.73 -6.57
C ASN A 110 31.93 -13.54 -5.74
N HIS A 111 30.93 -12.85 -5.18
CA HIS A 111 30.01 -13.46 -4.23
C HIS A 111 29.11 -14.48 -4.96
N PRO A 112 28.86 -15.68 -4.39
CA PRO A 112 28.07 -16.73 -5.06
C PRO A 112 26.64 -16.33 -5.45
N LEU A 113 26.09 -15.30 -4.81
CA LEU A 113 24.75 -14.78 -5.12
C LEU A 113 24.72 -13.81 -6.31
N TYR A 114 25.87 -13.36 -6.84
CA TYR A 114 25.94 -12.30 -7.84
C TYR A 114 25.01 -12.55 -9.03
N GLU A 115 25.14 -13.69 -9.69
CA GLU A 115 24.34 -14.03 -10.88
C GLU A 115 22.84 -14.06 -10.59
N THR A 116 22.44 -14.67 -9.47
CA THR A 116 21.02 -14.76 -9.07
C THR A 116 20.44 -13.39 -8.77
N VAL A 117 21.17 -12.55 -8.03
CA VAL A 117 20.75 -11.19 -7.67
C VAL A 117 20.68 -10.31 -8.92
N LEU A 118 21.68 -10.38 -9.79
CA LEU A 118 21.72 -9.62 -11.03
C LEU A 118 20.55 -9.98 -11.94
N HIS A 119 20.27 -11.27 -12.13
CA HIS A 119 19.16 -11.72 -12.96
C HIS A 119 17.80 -11.21 -12.45
N GLU A 120 17.58 -11.24 -11.13
CA GLU A 120 16.33 -10.73 -10.54
C GLU A 120 16.23 -9.20 -10.66
N TYR A 121 17.34 -8.48 -10.45
CA TYR A 121 17.43 -7.04 -10.67
C TYR A 121 17.10 -6.65 -12.11
N GLU A 122 17.71 -7.31 -13.09
CA GLU A 122 17.46 -7.06 -14.51
C GLU A 122 16.01 -7.36 -14.88
N THR A 123 15.43 -8.43 -14.31
CA THR A 123 14.02 -8.77 -14.51
C THR A 123 13.09 -7.69 -13.96
N ALA A 124 13.36 -7.20 -12.74
CA ALA A 124 12.58 -6.12 -12.13
C ALA A 124 12.72 -4.80 -12.91
N LEU A 125 13.94 -4.43 -13.31
CA LEU A 125 14.20 -3.24 -14.11
C LEU A 125 13.53 -3.31 -15.49
N SER A 126 13.61 -4.47 -16.16
CA SER A 126 12.93 -4.71 -17.43
C SER A 126 11.41 -4.57 -17.27
N THR A 127 10.84 -5.09 -16.19
CA THR A 127 9.40 -4.98 -15.90
C THR A 127 8.95 -3.53 -15.72
N LEU A 128 9.73 -2.73 -14.97
CA LEU A 128 9.44 -1.32 -14.75
C LEU A 128 9.63 -0.46 -16.01
N THR A 129 10.59 -0.80 -16.86
CA THR A 129 10.88 -0.05 -18.10
C THR A 129 10.00 -0.47 -19.28
N ALA A 130 9.39 -1.66 -19.24
CA ALA A 130 8.47 -2.14 -20.27
C ALA A 130 7.12 -1.40 -20.27
N VAL A 131 6.73 -0.79 -19.15
CA VAL A 131 5.48 -0.01 -19.05
C VAL A 131 5.71 1.47 -19.24
N LYS A 132 4.74 2.13 -19.88
CA LYS A 132 4.74 3.59 -20.03
C LYS A 132 4.22 4.21 -18.73
N GLY A 133 5.11 4.47 -17.79
CA GLY A 133 4.74 5.06 -16.50
C GLY A 133 5.68 4.64 -15.37
N LYS A 134 5.27 4.93 -14.14
CA LYS A 134 5.98 4.60 -12.91
C LYS A 134 5.20 3.64 -12.03
N VAL A 135 3.88 3.57 -12.19
CA VAL A 135 3.00 2.75 -11.39
C VAL A 135 3.20 1.29 -11.75
N PHE A 136 3.31 0.44 -10.73
CA PHE A 136 3.53 -0.98 -10.90
C PHE A 136 2.44 -1.62 -11.77
N PRO A 137 2.81 -2.47 -12.74
CA PRO A 137 1.83 -3.15 -13.60
C PRO A 137 0.79 -3.96 -12.82
N SER A 138 1.22 -4.58 -11.71
CA SER A 138 0.37 -5.37 -10.82
C SER A 138 -0.81 -4.59 -10.22
N PHE A 139 -0.66 -3.28 -10.02
CA PHE A 139 -1.75 -2.45 -9.53
C PHE A 139 -2.81 -2.24 -10.61
N PHE A 140 -2.41 -2.05 -11.87
CA PHE A 140 -3.36 -2.01 -12.99
C PHE A 140 -4.07 -3.34 -13.20
N THR A 141 -3.39 -4.47 -12.98
CA THR A 141 -4.03 -5.79 -12.98
C THR A 141 -5.14 -5.87 -11.94
N LEU A 142 -4.91 -5.39 -10.72
CA LEU A 142 -5.96 -5.31 -9.69
C LEU A 142 -7.14 -4.46 -10.16
N LEU A 143 -6.91 -3.23 -10.63
CA LEU A 143 -8.00 -2.33 -11.03
C LEU A 143 -8.84 -2.93 -12.17
N ASN A 144 -8.17 -3.48 -13.20
CA ASN A 144 -8.85 -4.20 -14.28
C ASN A 144 -9.69 -5.36 -13.77
N HIS A 145 -9.17 -6.12 -12.79
CA HIS A 145 -9.89 -7.24 -12.20
C HIS A 145 -11.16 -6.79 -11.46
N LEU A 146 -11.06 -5.72 -10.65
CA LEU A 146 -12.22 -5.17 -9.93
C LEU A 146 -13.30 -4.67 -10.89
N GLU A 147 -12.91 -3.97 -11.96
CA GLU A 147 -13.84 -3.51 -13.00
C GLU A 147 -14.51 -4.68 -13.75
N GLN A 148 -13.73 -5.69 -14.15
CA GLN A 148 -14.25 -6.88 -14.83
C GLN A 148 -15.24 -7.66 -13.97
N LYS A 149 -15.04 -7.65 -12.64
CA LYS A 149 -15.91 -8.31 -11.66
C LYS A 149 -17.09 -7.43 -11.21
N GLY A 150 -17.14 -6.16 -11.61
CA GLY A 150 -18.16 -5.22 -11.14
C GLY A 150 -18.08 -4.96 -9.63
N ILE A 151 -16.93 -5.17 -8.99
CA ILE A 151 -16.74 -4.89 -7.57
C ILE A 151 -16.65 -3.38 -7.39
N SER A 152 -17.48 -2.83 -6.51
CA SER A 152 -17.47 -1.40 -6.17
C SER A 152 -16.20 -1.06 -5.37
N TYR A 153 -15.43 -0.04 -5.79
CA TYR A 153 -14.21 0.35 -5.10
C TYR A 153 -13.87 1.84 -5.19
N SER A 154 -13.12 2.32 -4.20
CA SER A 154 -12.51 3.64 -4.15
C SER A 154 -11.00 3.49 -3.94
N VAL A 155 -10.21 4.25 -4.69
CA VAL A 155 -8.74 4.32 -4.53
C VAL A 155 -8.40 5.60 -3.80
N ILE A 156 -7.81 5.47 -2.62
CA ILE A 156 -7.30 6.58 -1.82
C ILE A 156 -5.78 6.52 -1.87
N LEU A 157 -5.18 7.35 -2.72
CA LEU A 157 -3.72 7.50 -2.74
C LEU A 157 -3.28 8.22 -1.47
N ARG A 158 -2.29 7.65 -0.78
CA ARG A 158 -1.70 8.13 0.47
C ARG A 158 -0.23 8.45 0.21
N SER A 159 0.27 9.56 0.75
CA SER A 159 1.70 9.86 0.70
C SER A 159 2.05 11.01 1.63
N TYR A 160 3.27 10.98 2.18
CA TYR A 160 3.91 12.14 2.80
C TYR A 160 4.61 13.07 1.78
N GLY A 161 4.80 12.58 0.55
CA GLY A 161 5.63 13.19 -0.49
C GLY A 161 4.87 13.95 -1.56
N LYS A 162 5.61 14.35 -2.61
CA LYS A 162 5.11 15.19 -3.71
C LYS A 162 4.67 14.38 -4.94
N GLU A 163 4.89 13.07 -4.91
CA GLU A 163 4.66 12.13 -6.00
C GLU A 163 3.17 11.90 -6.29
N ILE A 164 2.29 12.24 -5.33
CA ILE A 164 0.85 12.00 -5.41
C ILE A 164 0.19 12.56 -6.67
N SER A 165 0.59 13.75 -7.13
CA SER A 165 -0.01 14.33 -8.33
C SER A 165 0.38 13.59 -9.61
N GLU A 166 1.61 13.10 -9.69
CA GLU A 166 2.11 12.38 -10.86
C GLU A 166 1.45 11.01 -10.97
N VAL A 167 1.45 10.24 -9.87
CA VAL A 167 0.83 8.90 -9.81
C VAL A 167 -0.67 8.96 -10.06
N LYS A 168 -1.35 9.95 -9.47
CA LYS A 168 -2.78 10.20 -9.72
C LYS A 168 -3.07 10.39 -11.21
N ASN A 169 -2.28 11.22 -11.89
CA ASN A 169 -2.47 11.53 -13.31
C ASN A 169 -2.21 10.30 -14.19
N GLU A 170 -1.20 9.50 -13.85
CA GLU A 170 -0.89 8.27 -14.56
C GLU A 170 -2.03 7.25 -14.44
N ILE A 171 -2.52 6.98 -13.23
CA ILE A 171 -3.64 6.08 -13.00
C ILE A 171 -4.89 6.56 -13.76
N ALA A 172 -5.21 7.85 -13.67
CA ALA A 172 -6.35 8.43 -14.37
C ALA A 172 -6.24 8.28 -15.89
N ALA A 173 -5.04 8.41 -16.45
CA ALA A 173 -4.81 8.26 -17.89
C ALA A 173 -4.96 6.82 -18.37
N VAL A 174 -4.56 5.83 -17.56
CA VAL A 174 -4.60 4.40 -17.92
C VAL A 174 -5.98 3.78 -17.67
N GLN A 175 -6.57 4.02 -16.50
CA GLN A 175 -7.78 3.35 -16.02
C GLN A 175 -9.07 4.16 -16.24
N LYS A 176 -8.97 5.34 -16.86
CA LYS A 176 -10.11 6.28 -17.02
C LYS A 176 -10.80 6.62 -15.69
N ILE A 177 -10.11 6.41 -14.58
CA ILE A 177 -10.53 6.78 -13.23
C ILE A 177 -10.44 8.29 -13.07
N VAL A 178 -11.44 8.90 -12.43
CA VAL A 178 -11.42 10.33 -12.09
C VAL A 178 -11.24 10.50 -10.59
N PHE A 179 -10.09 11.07 -10.21
CA PHE A 179 -9.84 11.52 -8.84
C PHE A 179 -10.55 12.84 -8.60
N LYS A 180 -11.81 12.77 -8.13
CA LYS A 180 -12.68 13.94 -7.95
C LYS A 180 -12.26 14.84 -6.80
N HIS A 181 -11.62 14.26 -5.78
CA HIS A 181 -11.29 14.94 -4.55
C HIS A 181 -9.79 14.94 -4.30
N THR A 182 -9.33 15.95 -3.56
CA THR A 182 -8.01 15.99 -2.96
C THR A 182 -8.13 16.29 -1.48
N GLY A 183 -7.23 15.74 -0.69
CA GLY A 183 -7.29 15.85 0.75
C GLY A 183 -5.94 15.96 1.41
N LYS A 184 -5.99 16.20 2.72
CA LYS A 184 -4.84 16.07 3.60
C LYS A 184 -5.28 15.68 4.99
N PHE A 185 -4.47 14.87 5.66
CA PHE A 185 -4.54 14.77 7.10
C PHE A 185 -3.71 15.89 7.73
N ARG A 186 -4.22 16.48 8.80
CA ARG A 186 -3.49 17.43 9.64
C ARG A 186 -3.78 17.14 11.10
N LYS A 187 -2.74 16.69 11.81
CA LYS A 187 -2.84 16.26 13.22
C LYS A 187 -4.01 15.28 13.45
N GLY A 188 -4.15 14.27 12.59
CA GLY A 188 -5.22 13.27 12.65
C GLY A 188 -6.57 13.67 12.05
N ASN A 189 -6.80 14.97 11.75
CA ASN A 189 -8.06 15.44 11.18
C ASN A 189 -8.03 15.40 9.65
N LEU A 190 -9.14 14.99 9.03
CA LEU A 190 -9.29 14.95 7.58
C LEU A 190 -9.76 16.30 7.05
N ILE A 191 -9.10 16.82 6.02
CA ILE A 191 -9.52 18.01 5.28
C ILE A 191 -9.61 17.61 3.80
N LEU A 192 -10.81 17.69 3.21
CA LEU A 192 -11.04 17.45 1.78
C LEU A 192 -11.38 18.76 1.08
N ASP A 193 -10.88 18.95 -0.15
CA ASP A 193 -11.24 20.04 -1.07
C ASP A 193 -11.29 21.45 -0.46
N HIS A 194 -10.40 21.72 0.50
CA HIS A 194 -10.32 22.98 1.26
C HIS A 194 -11.54 23.29 2.14
N GLU A 195 -12.34 22.27 2.46
CA GLU A 195 -13.45 22.37 3.40
C GLU A 195 -12.99 22.39 4.87
N LYS A 196 -13.96 22.46 5.79
CA LYS A 196 -13.70 22.40 7.22
C LYS A 196 -13.13 21.03 7.60
N PRO A 197 -12.21 20.97 8.58
CA PRO A 197 -11.70 19.69 9.06
C PRO A 197 -12.82 18.83 9.66
N ILE A 198 -12.82 17.55 9.31
CA ILE A 198 -13.59 16.51 9.99
C ILE A 198 -12.69 15.94 11.08
N THR A 199 -13.16 16.01 12.32
CA THR A 199 -12.33 15.77 13.51
C THR A 199 -12.76 14.54 14.30
N ASP A 200 -14.00 14.07 14.14
CA ASP A 200 -14.50 12.88 14.81
C ASP A 200 -14.26 11.62 13.97
N HIS A 201 -13.92 10.52 14.64
CA HIS A 201 -13.52 9.26 13.99
C HIS A 201 -14.60 8.68 13.09
N ALA A 202 -15.85 8.64 13.58
CA ALA A 202 -16.99 8.14 12.82
C ALA A 202 -17.26 9.00 11.58
N GLY A 203 -17.21 10.34 11.71
CA GLY A 203 -17.36 11.27 10.61
C GLY A 203 -16.28 11.12 9.54
N ILE A 204 -15.02 10.92 9.95
CA ILE A 204 -13.93 10.65 9.00
C ILE A 204 -14.22 9.35 8.25
N TYR A 205 -14.53 8.26 8.95
CA TYR A 205 -14.85 6.98 8.32
C TYR A 205 -16.03 7.09 7.34
N GLN A 206 -17.14 7.71 7.76
CA GLN A 206 -18.30 7.91 6.89
C GLN A 206 -18.00 8.78 5.67
N GLN A 207 -17.11 9.76 5.80
CA GLN A 207 -16.64 10.51 4.65
C GLN A 207 -15.83 9.63 3.70
N LEU A 208 -14.86 8.84 4.23
CA LEU A 208 -14.03 7.94 3.41
C LEU A 208 -14.86 6.88 2.67
N ARG A 209 -15.99 6.42 3.25
CA ARG A 209 -16.94 5.51 2.59
C ARG A 209 -17.67 6.11 1.40
N ARG A 210 -17.89 7.42 1.41
CA ARG A 210 -18.73 8.12 0.42
C ARG A 210 -17.94 8.76 -0.70
N ILE A 211 -16.68 9.13 -0.43
CA ILE A 211 -15.83 9.71 -1.45
C ILE A 211 -15.47 8.68 -2.51
N SER A 212 -15.38 9.12 -3.76
CA SER A 212 -14.79 8.31 -4.82
C SER A 212 -13.26 8.31 -4.72
N HIS A 213 -12.58 7.89 -5.78
CA HIS A 213 -11.12 7.98 -5.89
C HIS A 213 -10.61 9.38 -5.49
N THR A 214 -9.65 9.39 -4.57
CA THR A 214 -9.17 10.58 -3.87
C THR A 214 -7.66 10.49 -3.66
N ALA A 215 -7.00 11.63 -3.64
CA ALA A 215 -5.58 11.73 -3.27
C ALA A 215 -5.43 12.49 -1.96
N ILE A 216 -4.87 11.87 -0.92
CA ILE A 216 -4.71 12.44 0.42
C ILE A 216 -3.22 12.55 0.76
N HIS A 217 -2.80 13.77 1.13
CA HIS A 217 -1.46 14.02 1.65
C HIS A 217 -1.43 13.86 3.18
N ASP A 218 -0.61 12.94 3.68
CA ASP A 218 -0.46 12.67 5.11
C ASP A 218 0.51 13.66 5.80
N ASP A 219 0.51 13.71 7.13
CA ASP A 219 1.21 14.73 7.92
C ASP A 219 2.55 14.23 8.51
N TRP A 220 3.60 14.19 7.69
CA TRP A 220 4.93 13.73 8.11
C TRP A 220 5.47 14.50 9.31
N GLN A 221 5.27 15.83 9.31
CA GLN A 221 5.76 16.69 10.39
C GLN A 221 5.12 16.32 11.72
N TYR A 222 3.83 15.99 11.71
CA TYR A 222 3.12 15.55 12.91
C TYR A 222 3.63 14.20 13.42
N TRP A 223 3.77 13.21 12.52
CA TRP A 223 4.23 11.88 12.89
C TRP A 223 5.69 11.88 13.39
N SER A 224 6.57 12.56 12.66
CA SER A 224 7.99 12.70 13.00
C SER A 224 8.21 13.44 14.32
N ALA A 225 7.52 14.57 14.55
CA ALA A 225 7.57 15.29 15.83
C ALA A 225 7.07 14.42 17.00
N GLY A 226 6.14 13.51 16.71
CA GLY A 226 5.63 12.49 17.62
C GLY A 226 6.55 11.28 17.83
N LYS A 227 7.82 11.36 17.41
CA LYS A 227 8.80 10.25 17.44
C LYS A 227 8.30 8.99 16.72
N MET A 228 7.53 9.19 15.65
CA MET A 228 6.97 8.11 14.83
C MET A 228 6.05 7.15 15.61
N CYS A 229 5.41 7.64 16.67
CA CYS A 229 4.42 6.86 17.42
C CYS A 229 3.25 6.42 16.53
N THR A 230 2.82 5.17 16.65
CA THR A 230 1.69 4.57 15.90
C THR A 230 0.43 5.45 15.93
N LYS A 231 0.07 6.01 17.10
CA LYS A 231 -1.12 6.86 17.25
C LYS A 231 -1.09 8.12 16.38
N LEU A 232 0.08 8.53 15.91
CA LEU A 232 0.30 9.76 15.15
C LEU A 232 0.65 9.47 13.69
N GLY A 233 0.66 8.20 13.28
CA GLY A 233 0.88 7.76 11.90
C GLY A 233 -0.28 8.12 10.97
N LYS A 234 -0.29 7.54 9.78
CA LYS A 234 -1.34 7.73 8.78
C LYS A 234 -2.66 7.17 9.34
N PRO A 235 -3.72 7.98 9.54
CA PRO A 235 -4.98 7.46 10.04
C PRO A 235 -5.57 6.42 9.09
N PHE A 236 -5.90 5.24 9.62
CA PHE A 236 -6.54 4.14 8.93
C PHE A 236 -7.74 3.66 9.74
N TYR A 237 -8.93 3.99 9.27
CA TYR A 237 -10.18 3.68 9.98
C TYR A 237 -10.78 2.36 9.48
N VAL A 238 -11.16 1.50 10.43
CA VAL A 238 -11.86 0.24 10.19
C VAL A 238 -13.10 0.18 11.08
N ASP A 239 -14.25 -0.16 10.52
CA ASP A 239 -15.45 -0.51 11.28
C ASP A 239 -15.63 -2.03 11.27
N ARG A 240 -15.51 -2.63 12.45
CA ARG A 240 -15.58 -4.10 12.64
C ARG A 240 -17.00 -4.67 12.61
N ASN A 241 -18.00 -3.79 12.50
CA ASN A 241 -19.41 -4.12 12.42
C ASN A 241 -20.03 -3.70 11.07
N ASP A 242 -19.22 -3.22 10.11
CA ASP A 242 -19.67 -2.85 8.78
C ASP A 242 -19.42 -4.01 7.79
N PRO A 243 -20.44 -4.82 7.46
CA PRO A 243 -20.29 -5.88 6.46
C PRO A 243 -20.25 -5.34 5.03
N GLU A 244 -20.72 -4.11 4.79
CA GLU A 244 -20.88 -3.51 3.47
C GLU A 244 -19.62 -2.83 2.96
N THR A 245 -18.61 -2.63 3.82
CA THR A 245 -17.37 -1.95 3.46
C THR A 245 -16.15 -2.75 3.91
N LEU A 246 -15.18 -2.92 3.01
CA LEU A 246 -13.87 -3.48 3.35
C LEU A 246 -12.78 -2.46 3.03
N SER A 247 -12.16 -1.92 4.07
CA SER A 247 -11.01 -1.02 3.94
C SER A 247 -9.70 -1.81 4.01
N ILE A 248 -8.80 -1.57 3.05
CA ILE A 248 -7.48 -2.22 2.95
C ILE A 248 -6.41 -1.13 2.83
N PHE A 249 -5.31 -1.25 3.57
CA PHE A 249 -4.17 -0.34 3.51
C PHE A 249 -2.92 -1.07 3.01
N PHE A 250 -2.35 -0.59 1.92
CA PHE A 250 -1.10 -1.08 1.34
C PHE A 250 0.03 -0.09 1.64
N ASP A 251 1.09 -0.54 2.29
CA ASP A 251 2.30 0.25 2.58
C ASP A 251 3.47 -0.72 2.85
N ASP A 252 4.67 -0.45 2.32
CA ASP A 252 5.86 -1.26 2.54
C ASP A 252 6.41 -1.15 3.97
N ASN A 253 6.07 -0.08 4.69
CA ASN A 253 6.54 0.17 6.06
C ASN A 253 5.57 -0.31 7.14
N ILE A 254 4.47 -0.97 6.77
CA ILE A 254 3.67 -1.73 7.74
C ILE A 254 4.51 -2.90 8.22
N GLY A 255 4.66 -3.06 9.55
CA GLY A 255 5.43 -4.16 10.10
C GLY A 255 5.09 -4.50 11.54
N LEU A 256 5.45 -5.74 11.92
CA LEU A 256 5.25 -6.31 13.25
C LEU A 256 6.42 -6.02 14.22
N LYS A 257 7.43 -5.27 13.78
CA LYS A 257 8.70 -5.13 14.51
C LYS A 257 8.56 -4.32 15.80
N ASN A 258 7.62 -3.36 15.85
CA ASN A 258 7.38 -2.54 17.04
C ASN A 258 5.94 -1.99 17.04
N SER A 259 5.09 -2.48 17.96
CA SER A 259 3.70 -2.02 18.09
C SER A 259 3.57 -0.53 18.38
N ASP A 260 4.60 0.08 18.99
CA ASP A 260 4.59 1.50 19.36
C ASP A 260 4.98 2.43 18.20
N THR A 261 5.59 1.90 17.15
CA THR A 261 6.05 2.67 15.97
C THR A 261 5.67 1.98 14.67
N ASN A 262 4.42 2.18 14.24
CA ASN A 262 3.93 1.77 12.93
C ASN A 262 3.58 2.99 12.08
N ILE A 263 3.69 2.85 10.75
CA ILE A 263 3.40 3.93 9.80
C ILE A 263 1.91 4.28 9.72
N ILE A 264 1.03 3.31 9.99
CA ILE A 264 -0.41 3.53 10.06
C ILE A 264 -0.89 3.57 11.51
N ALA A 265 -1.82 4.49 11.79
CA ALA A 265 -2.64 4.46 12.99
C ALA A 265 -3.90 3.65 12.66
N SER A 266 -3.92 2.37 13.00
CA SER A 266 -5.06 1.46 12.85
C SER A 266 -6.12 1.79 13.89
N LEU A 267 -7.23 2.41 13.48
CA LEU A 267 -8.23 3.00 14.36
C LEU A 267 -9.60 2.35 14.17
N ASP A 268 -10.27 2.01 15.27
CA ASP A 268 -11.69 1.66 15.25
C ASP A 268 -12.52 2.91 14.95
N ALA A 269 -13.35 2.86 13.91
CA ALA A 269 -14.13 3.99 13.44
C ALA A 269 -15.12 4.53 14.49
N SER A 270 -15.58 3.69 15.42
CA SER A 270 -16.61 4.06 16.39
C SER A 270 -16.07 4.88 17.56
N ASN A 271 -14.85 4.59 18.01
CA ASN A 271 -14.30 5.12 19.25
C ASN A 271 -12.86 5.67 19.13
N GLY A 272 -12.19 5.46 17.99
CA GLY A 272 -10.82 5.91 17.76
C GLY A 272 -9.74 5.14 18.52
N GLU A 273 -10.08 4.01 19.14
CA GLU A 273 -9.10 3.15 19.79
C GLU A 273 -8.21 2.47 18.75
N LEU A 274 -6.95 2.20 19.15
CA LEU A 274 -6.05 1.45 18.28
C LEU A 274 -6.49 -0.01 18.17
N ILE A 275 -6.63 -0.48 16.94
CA ILE A 275 -6.74 -1.90 16.63
C ILE A 275 -5.31 -2.44 16.50
N PRO A 276 -4.96 -3.58 17.13
CA PRO A 276 -3.65 -4.21 16.93
C PRO A 276 -3.35 -4.42 15.44
N ILE A 277 -2.15 -4.06 15.00
CA ILE A 277 -1.79 -4.16 13.58
C ILE A 277 -1.77 -5.61 13.11
N GLU A 278 -1.42 -6.53 14.01
CA GLU A 278 -1.45 -7.97 13.81
C GLU A 278 -2.84 -8.43 13.36
N GLU A 279 -3.90 -7.95 14.02
CA GLU A 279 -5.29 -8.29 13.69
C GLU A 279 -5.62 -7.86 12.25
N LEU A 280 -5.18 -6.68 11.84
CA LEU A 280 -5.44 -6.15 10.49
C LEU A 280 -4.58 -6.84 9.43
N ILE A 281 -3.37 -7.27 9.75
CA ILE A 281 -2.54 -8.08 8.84
C ILE A 281 -3.17 -9.46 8.65
N GLU A 282 -3.60 -10.10 9.73
CA GLU A 282 -4.27 -11.41 9.69
C GLU A 282 -5.57 -11.36 8.90
N SER A 283 -6.37 -10.30 9.06
CA SER A 283 -7.61 -10.09 8.31
C SER A 283 -7.40 -9.65 6.85
N GLY A 284 -6.16 -9.29 6.46
CA GLY A 284 -5.83 -8.78 5.13
C GLY A 284 -6.16 -7.30 4.91
N GLN A 285 -6.57 -6.57 5.96
CA GLN A 285 -6.88 -5.14 5.89
C GLN A 285 -5.65 -4.23 6.00
N ALA A 286 -4.53 -4.74 6.52
CA ALA A 286 -3.23 -4.06 6.47
C ALA A 286 -2.23 -4.97 5.75
N VAL A 287 -1.69 -4.49 4.64
CA VAL A 287 -0.82 -5.28 3.76
C VAL A 287 0.59 -4.71 3.81
N PRO A 288 1.56 -5.39 4.46
CA PRO A 288 2.96 -5.03 4.39
C PRO A 288 3.48 -5.37 2.99
N VAL A 289 3.59 -4.35 2.14
CA VAL A 289 3.88 -4.56 0.73
C VAL A 289 5.33 -5.00 0.53
N ASN A 290 5.51 -6.16 -0.11
CA ASN A 290 6.78 -6.57 -0.67
C ASN A 290 6.94 -5.90 -2.04
N THR A 291 7.66 -4.79 -2.09
CA THR A 291 7.86 -3.99 -3.31
C THR A 291 8.37 -4.82 -4.48
N LEU A 292 9.35 -5.69 -4.25
CA LEU A 292 9.95 -6.48 -5.31
C LEU A 292 8.96 -7.51 -5.86
N GLU A 293 8.18 -8.16 -4.99
CA GLU A 293 7.11 -9.05 -5.43
C GLU A 293 6.00 -8.27 -6.15
N ALA A 294 5.63 -7.08 -5.68
CA ALA A 294 4.67 -6.21 -6.35
C ALA A 294 5.12 -5.82 -7.76
N ILE A 295 6.43 -5.70 -8.01
CA ILE A 295 6.99 -5.47 -9.34
C ILE A 295 6.93 -6.74 -10.19
N LEU A 296 7.42 -7.87 -9.67
CA LEU A 296 7.65 -9.10 -10.44
C LEU A 296 6.40 -9.96 -10.63
N ASN A 297 5.44 -9.92 -9.71
CA ASN A 297 4.21 -10.70 -9.73
C ASN A 297 3.04 -9.81 -10.16
N THR A 298 2.58 -9.97 -11.40
CA THR A 298 1.49 -9.18 -11.97
C THR A 298 0.16 -9.33 -11.23
N ASP A 299 -0.02 -10.39 -10.44
CA ASP A 299 -1.24 -10.64 -9.65
C ASP A 299 -1.08 -10.22 -8.17
N TYR A 300 0.03 -9.59 -7.78
CA TYR A 300 0.36 -9.31 -6.37
C TYR A 300 -0.78 -8.64 -5.59
N PHE A 301 -1.19 -7.44 -5.99
CA PHE A 301 -2.26 -6.70 -5.30
C PHE A 301 -3.61 -7.40 -5.43
N LYS A 302 -3.89 -8.02 -6.58
CA LYS A 302 -5.11 -8.79 -6.82
C LYS A 302 -5.26 -9.91 -5.78
N LYS A 303 -4.23 -10.72 -5.58
CA LYS A 303 -4.25 -11.83 -4.62
C LYS A 303 -4.51 -11.35 -3.19
N HIS A 304 -3.89 -10.24 -2.79
CA HIS A 304 -4.12 -9.65 -1.46
C HIS A 304 -5.56 -9.15 -1.29
N VAL A 305 -6.13 -8.49 -2.30
CA VAL A 305 -7.53 -8.05 -2.24
C VAL A 305 -8.50 -9.25 -2.24
N GLU A 306 -8.25 -10.27 -3.06
CA GLU A 306 -9.07 -11.50 -3.09
C GLU A 306 -9.05 -12.23 -1.73
N ASP A 307 -7.87 -12.36 -1.10
CA ASP A 307 -7.73 -12.95 0.24
C ASP A 307 -8.44 -12.15 1.33
N ALA A 308 -8.26 -10.82 1.35
CA ALA A 308 -8.94 -9.94 2.30
C ALA A 308 -10.46 -9.99 2.12
N LEU A 309 -10.93 -10.01 0.88
CA LEU A 309 -12.35 -10.13 0.55
C LEU A 309 -12.93 -11.46 1.02
N TYR A 310 -12.23 -12.57 0.76
CA TYR A 310 -12.63 -13.89 1.24
C TYR A 310 -12.74 -13.92 2.78
N LYS A 311 -11.74 -13.40 3.49
CA LYS A 311 -11.75 -13.32 4.97
C LYS A 311 -12.88 -12.45 5.50
N HIS A 312 -13.15 -11.31 4.86
CA HIS A 312 -14.24 -10.42 5.21
C HIS A 312 -15.60 -11.09 5.03
N LEU A 313 -15.85 -11.69 3.87
CA LEU A 313 -17.09 -12.42 3.61
C LEU A 313 -17.27 -13.57 4.59
N ARG A 314 -16.19 -14.30 4.93
CA ARG A 314 -16.24 -15.38 5.92
C ARG A 314 -16.63 -14.88 7.30
N ARG A 315 -16.05 -13.76 7.74
CA ARG A 315 -16.30 -13.15 9.05
C ARG A 315 -17.77 -12.83 9.27
N TYR A 316 -18.48 -12.44 8.22
CA TYR A 316 -19.91 -12.10 8.27
C TYR A 316 -20.82 -13.22 7.78
N GLU A 317 -20.30 -14.44 7.62
CA GLU A 317 -21.07 -15.62 7.16
C GLU A 317 -21.71 -15.43 5.76
N LEU A 318 -21.16 -14.53 4.95
CA LEU A 318 -21.68 -14.17 3.63
C LEU A 318 -21.16 -15.07 2.50
N ILE A 319 -20.26 -16.01 2.80
CA ILE A 319 -19.67 -16.91 1.78
C ILE A 319 -20.72 -17.87 1.21
N GLU A 320 -21.61 -18.42 2.03
CA GLU A 320 -22.61 -19.38 1.57
C GLU A 320 -23.71 -18.69 0.73
N GLU A 321 -24.04 -17.43 1.00
CA GLU A 321 -24.98 -16.65 0.18
C GLU A 321 -24.39 -16.17 -1.17
N LYS A 322 -23.06 -16.04 -1.28
CA LYS A 322 -22.41 -15.31 -2.40
C LYS A 322 -21.37 -16.11 -3.19
N VAL A 323 -21.06 -17.35 -2.81
CA VAL A 323 -20.12 -18.23 -3.55
C VAL A 323 -20.80 -19.47 -4.14
N GLY A 324 -22.12 -19.63 -3.97
CA GLY A 324 -22.92 -20.63 -4.69
C GLY A 324 -22.48 -22.08 -4.45
N ILE A 325 -22.70 -22.56 -3.22
CA ILE A 325 -22.83 -23.99 -2.92
C ILE A 325 -24.30 -24.30 -2.66
#